data_AF-A0A4Q2D1C1-F1
#
_entry.id   AF-A0A4Q2D1C1-F1
#
_cell.length_a   1.000
_cell.length_b   1.000
_cell.length_c   1.000
_cell.angle_alpha   90.00
_cell.angle_beta   90.00
_cell.angle_gamma   90.00
#
_symmetry.space_group_name_H-M   'P 1'
#
loop_
_entity.id
_entity.type
_entity.pdbx_description
1 polymer ?
#
loop_
_entity_poly.entity_id
_entity_poly.type
_entity_poly.pdbx_seq_one_letter_code
_entity_poly.pdbx_strand_id
1 'polypeptide(L)'
;MALVWRSVFLVNLRKQANSPHVILHFISGQPRCFAYWQEFQKCYAKTDSPKECTLPANDYLECLHHPKEMARAAIVQQEYARQVEKASKENKKTADAVADSVTVGVGLIQRQGSEDSKSS
;
A
#
# COMPACT_ATOMS: atom_id res chain seq x y z
N MET A 1 -27.47 -13.60 -46.59
CA MET A 1 -26.51 -13.66 -45.46
C MET A 1 -26.79 -12.58 -44.39
N ALA A 2 -28.06 -12.31 -44.08
CA ALA A 2 -28.47 -11.30 -43.08
C ALA A 2 -28.80 -11.89 -41.69
N LEU A 3 -28.76 -13.23 -41.56
CA LEU A 3 -29.15 -13.94 -40.34
C LEU A 3 -27.98 -14.18 -39.36
N VAL A 4 -26.73 -14.19 -39.83
CA VAL A 4 -25.56 -14.42 -38.94
C VAL A 4 -25.21 -13.17 -38.13
N TRP A 5 -25.38 -11.97 -38.69
CA TRP A 5 -25.04 -10.73 -37.99
C TRP A 5 -26.02 -10.40 -36.86
N ARG A 6 -27.29 -10.80 -37.00
CA ARG A 6 -28.34 -10.65 -35.99
C ARG A 6 -28.05 -11.48 -34.73
N SER A 7 -27.41 -12.65 -34.89
CA SER A 7 -27.01 -13.52 -33.77
C SER A 7 -25.77 -13.01 -33.01
N VAL A 8 -24.80 -12.39 -33.70
CA VAL A 8 -23.61 -11.83 -33.04
C VAL A 8 -23.94 -10.54 -32.28
N PHE A 9 -24.83 -9.69 -32.82
CA PHE A 9 -25.26 -8.45 -32.14
C PHE A 9 -26.09 -8.72 -30.87
N LEU A 10 -26.93 -9.77 -30.88
CA LEU A 10 -27.73 -10.19 -29.72
C LEU A 10 -26.90 -10.80 -28.58
N VAL A 11 -25.76 -11.43 -28.88
CA VAL A 11 -24.87 -12.00 -27.85
C VAL A 11 -23.93 -10.94 -27.26
N ASN A 12 -23.56 -9.91 -28.02
CA ASN A 12 -22.58 -8.90 -27.57
C ASN A 12 -23.21 -7.72 -26.77
N LEU A 13 -24.48 -7.34 -27.00
CA LEU A 13 -25.15 -6.32 -26.16
C LEU A 13 -25.70 -6.86 -24.83
N ARG A 14 -25.84 -8.17 -24.66
CA ARG A 14 -26.35 -8.77 -23.41
C ARG A 14 -25.30 -8.85 -22.30
N LYS A 15 -24.03 -8.59 -22.59
CA LYS A 15 -22.93 -8.64 -21.62
C LYS A 15 -22.53 -7.27 -21.05
N GLN A 16 -23.16 -6.17 -21.49
CA GLN A 16 -22.72 -4.81 -21.15
C GLN A 16 -23.83 -3.88 -20.59
N ALA A 17 -25.05 -4.37 -20.37
CA ALA A 17 -26.18 -3.52 -19.98
C ALA A 17 -27.07 -4.12 -18.88
N ASN A 18 -26.54 -4.94 -17.99
CA ASN A 18 -27.24 -5.32 -16.76
C ASN A 18 -26.27 -5.69 -15.64
N SER A 19 -25.56 -4.70 -15.11
CA SER A 19 -25.02 -4.79 -13.75
C SER A 19 -25.68 -3.69 -12.92
N PRO A 20 -26.79 -3.96 -12.23
CA PRO A 20 -27.41 -3.01 -11.30
C PRO A 20 -26.59 -2.83 -10.01
N HIS A 21 -25.38 -3.39 -9.92
CA HIS A 21 -24.61 -3.46 -8.67
C HIS A 21 -23.60 -2.32 -8.49
N VAL A 22 -23.87 -1.10 -8.97
CA VAL A 22 -22.98 0.04 -8.67
C VAL A 22 -23.70 1.38 -8.48
N ILE A 23 -25.02 1.47 -8.29
CA ILE A 23 -25.62 2.76 -7.88
C ILE A 23 -26.87 2.56 -7.02
N LEU A 24 -26.74 1.99 -5.81
CA LEU A 24 -27.57 2.37 -4.64
C LEU A 24 -27.16 1.66 -3.33
N HIS A 25 -25.86 1.61 -2.99
CA HIS A 25 -25.47 1.26 -1.61
C HIS A 25 -25.20 2.52 -0.78
N PHE A 26 -25.84 3.65 -1.11
CA PHE A 26 -25.85 4.83 -0.26
C PHE A 26 -26.89 4.64 0.86
N ILE A 27 -26.56 3.70 1.75
CA ILE A 27 -26.70 3.82 3.21
C ILE A 27 -28.07 4.31 3.68
N SER A 28 -29.00 3.37 3.88
CA SER A 28 -30.17 3.55 4.74
C SER A 28 -29.78 3.48 6.22
N GLY A 29 -28.84 4.31 6.66
CA GLY A 29 -28.23 4.21 7.99
C GLY A 29 -27.45 5.44 8.41
N GLN A 30 -27.25 5.54 9.73
CA GLN A 30 -26.47 6.58 10.39
C GLN A 30 -25.07 6.74 9.75
N PRO A 31 -24.55 7.97 9.55
CA PRO A 31 -23.26 8.16 8.90
C PRO A 31 -22.13 7.53 9.72
N ARG A 32 -21.06 7.08 9.05
CA ARG A 32 -19.96 6.31 9.67
C ARG A 32 -19.38 6.94 10.94
N CYS A 33 -19.26 8.27 10.97
CA CYS A 33 -18.68 9.00 12.10
C CYS A 33 -19.71 9.61 13.06
N PHE A 34 -20.99 9.23 12.96
CA PHE A 34 -22.05 9.83 13.78
C PHE A 34 -21.86 9.59 15.28
N ALA A 35 -21.33 8.43 15.69
CA ALA A 35 -21.10 8.13 17.10
C ALA A 35 -20.14 9.16 17.73
N TYR A 36 -19.03 9.46 17.03
CA TYR A 36 -18.06 10.47 17.47
C TYR A 36 -18.65 11.88 17.46
N TRP A 37 -19.46 12.21 16.44
CA TRP A 37 -20.20 13.48 16.42
C TRP A 37 -21.15 13.61 17.60
N GLN A 38 -21.86 12.53 17.96
CA GLN A 38 -22.80 12.54 19.07
C GLN A 38 -22.07 12.76 20.41
N GLU A 39 -20.88 12.18 20.61
CA GLU A 39 -20.06 12.44 21.79
C GLU A 39 -19.56 13.89 21.84
N PHE A 40 -19.15 14.46 20.70
CA PHE A 40 -18.82 15.87 20.61
C PHE A 40 -20.01 16.77 20.96
N GLN A 41 -21.20 16.49 20.40
CA GLN A 41 -22.42 17.25 20.72
C GLN A 41 -22.82 17.14 22.19
N LYS A 42 -22.68 15.96 22.80
CA LYS A 42 -22.95 15.76 24.24
C LYS A 42 -22.03 16.60 25.12
N CYS A 43 -20.76 16.74 24.74
CA CYS A 43 -19.82 17.59 25.46
C CYS A 43 -20.15 19.07 25.22
N TYR A 44 -20.35 19.45 23.96
CA TYR A 44 -20.61 20.84 23.57
C TYR A 44 -21.90 21.39 24.19
N ALA A 45 -22.94 20.56 24.35
CA ALA A 45 -24.19 20.94 25.00
C ALA A 45 -24.08 21.14 26.51
N LYS A 46 -22.97 20.73 27.15
CA LYS A 46 -22.77 20.80 28.60
C LYS A 46 -21.81 21.90 29.05
N THR A 47 -21.04 22.49 28.14
CA THR A 47 -20.03 23.52 28.46
C THR A 47 -20.33 24.83 27.75
N ASP A 48 -20.01 25.94 28.39
CA ASP A 48 -20.04 27.28 27.79
C ASP A 48 -18.79 27.55 26.93
N SER A 49 -17.72 26.74 27.11
CA SER A 49 -16.44 26.92 26.44
C SER A 49 -16.15 25.80 25.44
N PRO A 50 -16.11 26.09 24.12
CA PRO A 50 -15.88 25.07 23.09
C PRO A 50 -14.49 24.41 23.16
N LYS A 51 -13.54 25.01 23.90
CA LYS A 51 -12.17 24.50 24.07
C LYS A 51 -12.12 23.27 24.99
N GLU A 52 -13.10 23.11 25.87
CA GLU A 52 -13.15 21.97 26.80
C GLU A 52 -13.50 20.65 26.09
N CYS A 53 -14.15 20.75 24.92
CA CYS A 53 -14.56 19.59 24.10
C CYS A 53 -13.58 19.27 22.96
N THR A 54 -12.31 19.66 23.10
CA THR A 54 -11.28 19.43 22.07
C THR A 54 -10.97 17.94 21.88
N LEU A 55 -11.00 17.13 22.94
CA LEU A 55 -10.80 15.68 22.82
C LEU A 55 -11.85 15.02 21.90
N PRO A 56 -13.17 15.10 22.18
CA PRO A 56 -14.17 14.48 21.32
C PRO A 56 -14.25 15.15 19.93
N ALA A 57 -13.89 16.43 19.81
CA ALA A 57 -13.76 17.09 18.51
C ALA A 57 -12.62 16.49 17.67
N ASN A 58 -11.47 16.22 18.30
CA ASN A 58 -10.34 15.59 17.64
C ASN A 58 -10.66 14.17 17.17
N ASP A 59 -11.44 13.40 17.95
CA ASP A 59 -11.84 12.05 17.56
C ASP A 59 -12.82 12.06 16.39
N TYR A 60 -13.75 13.03 16.35
CA TYR A 60 -14.62 13.22 15.20
C TYR A 60 -13.84 13.59 13.93
N LEU A 61 -12.87 14.50 14.03
CA LEU A 61 -12.00 14.89 12.91
C LEU A 61 -11.04 13.76 12.49
N GLU A 62 -10.62 12.94 13.45
CA GLU A 62 -9.83 11.74 13.18
C GLU A 62 -10.63 10.74 12.36
N CYS A 63 -11.87 10.44 12.73
CA CYS A 63 -12.75 9.58 11.94
C CYS A 63 -13.05 10.15 10.54
N LEU A 64 -13.14 11.48 10.39
CA LEU A 64 -13.49 12.10 9.11
C LEU A 64 -12.33 12.08 8.12
N HIS A 65 -11.12 12.41 8.60
CA HIS A 65 -9.96 12.67 7.73
C HIS A 65 -8.83 11.64 7.88
N HIS A 66 -8.90 10.78 8.90
CA HIS A 66 -7.89 9.77 9.22
C HIS A 66 -6.44 10.30 9.23
N PRO A 67 -6.14 11.54 9.68
CA PRO A 67 -4.81 12.12 9.52
C PRO A 67 -3.76 11.36 10.32
N LYS A 68 -4.12 10.91 11.54
CA LYS A 68 -3.25 10.10 12.40
C LYS A 68 -3.01 8.71 11.81
N GLU A 69 -4.05 8.11 11.24
CA GLU A 69 -3.93 6.80 10.62
C GLU A 69 -3.09 6.84 9.35
N MET A 70 -3.29 7.83 8.48
CA MET A 70 -2.46 8.05 7.30
C MET A 70 -0.99 8.26 7.67
N ALA A 71 -0.71 9.06 8.72
CA ALA A 71 0.64 9.27 9.21
C ALA A 71 1.28 7.98 9.74
N ARG A 72 0.54 7.17 10.52
CA ARG A 72 1.02 5.86 10.99
C ARG A 72 1.29 4.90 9.84
N ALA A 73 0.37 4.80 8.88
CA ALA A 73 0.52 3.94 7.72
C ALA A 73 1.78 4.32 6.91
N ALA A 74 2.04 5.62 6.72
CA ALA A 74 3.25 6.10 6.05
C ALA A 74 4.54 5.67 6.77
N ILE A 75 4.58 5.77 8.10
CA ILE A 75 5.74 5.34 8.90
C ILE A 75 5.96 3.83 8.77
N VAL A 76 4.88 3.04 8.87
CA VAL A 76 4.97 1.58 8.74
C VAL A 76 5.44 1.17 7.34
N GLN A 77 4.91 1.81 6.30
CA GLN A 77 5.33 1.57 4.92
C GLN A 77 6.80 1.93 4.70
N GLN A 78 7.26 3.05 5.25
CA GLN A 78 8.65 3.47 5.16
C GLN A 78 9.59 2.46 5.83
N GLU A 79 9.26 2.01 7.05
CA GLU A 79 10.08 1.01 7.73
C GLU A 79 10.06 -0.34 7.04
N TYR A 80 8.91 -0.73 6.48
CA TYR A 80 8.80 -1.93 5.67
C TYR A 80 9.72 -1.85 4.44
N ALA A 81 9.69 -0.74 3.69
CA ALA A 81 10.57 -0.53 2.54
C ALA A 81 12.06 -0.60 2.93
N ARG A 82 12.43 0.03 4.05
CA ARG A 82 13.80 -0.01 4.58
C ARG A 82 14.25 -1.43 4.91
N GLN A 83 13.38 -2.25 5.50
CA GLN A 83 13.69 -3.65 5.81
C GLN A 83 13.82 -4.50 4.56
N VAL A 84 12.93 -4.31 3.58
CA VAL A 84 13.00 -5.01 2.28
C VAL A 84 14.30 -4.67 1.54
N GLU A 85 14.72 -3.41 1.53
CA GLU A 85 15.99 -3.01 0.93
C GLU A 85 17.20 -3.65 1.62
N LYS A 86 17.22 -3.68 2.96
CA LYS A 86 18.28 -4.34 3.73
C LYS A 86 18.34 -5.83 3.43
N ALA A 87 17.20 -6.52 3.48
CA ALA A 87 17.12 -7.93 3.16
C ALA A 87 17.59 -8.20 1.71
N SER A 88 17.24 -7.34 0.75
CA SER A 88 17.70 -7.48 -0.64
C SER A 88 19.23 -7.33 -0.77
N LYS A 89 19.84 -6.41 -0.02
CA LYS A 89 21.29 -6.20 -0.02
C LYS A 89 22.02 -7.35 0.67
N GLU A 90 21.47 -7.88 1.76
CA GLU A 90 22.00 -9.05 2.45
C GLU A 90 21.93 -10.29 1.56
N ASN A 91 20.78 -10.56 0.94
CA ASN A 91 20.60 -11.67 0.01
C ASN A 91 21.57 -11.60 -1.19
N LYS A 92 21.81 -10.39 -1.73
CA LYS A 92 22.82 -10.19 -2.78
C LYS A 92 24.22 -10.52 -2.29
N LYS A 93 24.63 -10.00 -1.13
CA LYS A 93 25.94 -10.30 -0.52
C LYS A 93 26.13 -11.80 -0.28
N THR A 94 25.10 -12.49 0.22
CA THR A 94 25.19 -13.95 0.42
C THR A 94 25.26 -14.70 -0.90
N ALA A 95 24.51 -14.27 -1.93
CA ALA A 95 24.56 -14.88 -3.25
C ALA A 95 25.94 -14.69 -3.91
N ASP A 96 26.51 -13.50 -3.82
CA ASP A 96 27.85 -13.19 -4.34
C ASP A 96 28.92 -14.00 -3.59
N ALA A 97 28.85 -14.07 -2.25
CA ALA A 97 29.76 -14.88 -1.45
C ALA A 97 29.69 -16.38 -1.79
N VAL A 98 28.48 -16.90 -2.05
CA VAL A 98 28.29 -18.28 -2.49
C VAL A 98 28.87 -18.48 -3.89
N ALA A 99 28.62 -17.57 -4.83
CA ALA A 99 29.18 -17.64 -6.19
C ALA A 99 30.71 -17.64 -6.20
N ASP A 100 31.34 -16.79 -5.39
CA ASP A 100 32.80 -16.76 -5.22
C ASP A 100 33.31 -18.09 -4.64
N SER A 101 32.66 -18.62 -3.60
CA SER A 101 33.07 -19.89 -2.99
C SER A 101 32.98 -21.08 -3.96
N VAL A 102 31.95 -21.13 -4.81
CA VAL A 102 31.78 -22.16 -5.84
C VAL A 102 32.87 -22.05 -6.90
N THR A 103 33.23 -20.83 -7.30
CA THR A 103 34.27 -20.58 -8.31
C THR A 103 35.65 -21.03 -7.82
N VAL A 104 35.97 -20.82 -6.53
CA VAL A 104 37.18 -21.36 -5.88
C VAL A 104 37.16 -22.90 -5.89
N GLY A 105 36.04 -23.52 -5.53
CA GLY A 105 35.92 -24.98 -5.41
C GLY A 105 36.06 -25.75 -6.73
N VAL A 106 35.70 -25.12 -7.85
CA VAL A 106 35.82 -25.71 -9.21
C VAL A 106 37.17 -25.36 -9.87
N GLY A 107 38.03 -24.60 -9.20
CA GLY A 107 39.38 -24.28 -9.69
C GLY A 107 39.41 -23.28 -10.85
N LEU A 108 38.41 -22.40 -10.94
CA LEU A 108 38.25 -21.44 -12.05
C LEU A 108 38.91 -20.06 -11.81
N ILE A 109 39.75 -19.92 -10.77
CA ILE A 109 40.43 -18.64 -10.45
C ILE A 109 41.86 -18.63 -10.99
N GLN A 110 42.16 -17.65 -11.84
CA GLN A 110 43.52 -17.31 -12.27
C GLN A 110 44.15 -16.38 -11.23
N ARG A 111 45.13 -16.88 -10.48
CA ARG A 111 45.89 -16.15 -9.43
C ARG A 111 46.50 -14.87 -10.01
N GLN A 112 45.86 -13.72 -9.80
CA GLN A 112 46.50 -12.42 -10.01
C GLN A 112 47.30 -12.04 -8.77
N GLY A 113 48.62 -12.13 -8.90
CA GLY A 113 49.56 -11.53 -7.95
C GLY A 113 50.92 -12.21 -7.90
N SER A 114 51.86 -11.76 -8.75
CA SER A 114 53.21 -11.28 -8.40
C SER A 114 54.22 -11.46 -9.55
N GLU A 115 54.61 -10.38 -10.24
CA GLU A 115 56.01 -9.91 -10.35
C GLU A 115 56.19 -8.83 -11.43
N ASP A 116 56.94 -7.81 -11.04
CA ASP A 116 57.42 -6.66 -11.80
C ASP A 116 58.14 -7.03 -13.11
N SER A 117 57.98 -6.21 -14.16
CA SER A 117 59.05 -5.92 -15.13
C SER A 117 58.81 -4.62 -15.90
N LYS A 118 59.69 -3.67 -15.59
CA LYS A 118 60.02 -2.39 -16.24
C LYS A 118 60.52 -2.57 -17.70
N SER A 119 60.01 -1.77 -18.65
CA SER A 119 60.75 -1.07 -19.73
C SER A 119 59.73 -0.46 -20.71
N SER A 120 59.71 0.85 -20.90
CA SER A 120 60.53 1.61 -21.86
C SER A 120 60.11 1.38 -23.31
#